data_AF-A0A2U2ZRP8-F1
#
_entry.id   AF-A0A2U2ZRP8-F1
#
_cell.length_a   1.000
_cell.length_b   1.000
_cell.length_c   1.000
_cell.angle_alpha   90.00
_cell.angle_beta   90.00
_cell.angle_gamma   90.00
#
_symmetry.space_group_name_H-M   'P 1'
#
loop_
_entity.id
_entity.type
_entity.pdbx_description
1 polymer ?
#
loop_
_entity_poly.entity_id
_entity_poly.type
_entity_poly.pdbx_seq_one_letter_code
_entity_poly.pdbx_strand_id
1 'polypeptide(L)'
;MSAAQEQASSEAPAQWHRVLTVLADISLFVNTRAVWTQAASHRVAVAAVISVCYASILACGVLALTVRSRRSLVRLDLLILLTAVTLTLCAWTLLHQGSDEARLTTQAAKELAAGHPVYGRPWPWLFDRTVALTPTVTGTYDLTYGYPPLAPLLTAPLLGLGHGAAPATAVSTGALIVGAVLLWRMLPPPWRPAATMVCLGFGILPQYARLGYPAILGLALLVPVVVAWPRIGRGGRLGVSGVARAGCLGAACAAQQLPWFLVPFLLAGLYAVRRGELGARPAALLLLRLTGVAATVWLLINTYFVVSEPRAWLDGIALPLTQGAVLHGQGLVDVSLYLTNGSDRLDWYSHASLLLAAGLFALFVLFVRRLGPAATVLPWCAFFLATRSQDGYYLMMTPLWLASAVTAPAAEFAGAWQPRLGTHRTRIALAALALTPALLAATLAATGEPPLRMAVTGLHRSRPVAASRLAVTVTNTSGTGLTPHFMLTAGQGMSRYWRIVRGPKTLPAHTSASYELGPPAESYGGRYVIPRGGAHLRLRAFTAEPQTLSTVYVRLPSA
;
A
#
# COMPACT_ATOMS: atom_id res chain seq x y z
N MET A 1 -26.88 -19.30 45.25
CA MET A 1 -25.76 -18.69 44.49
C MET A 1 -25.80 -17.19 44.75
N SER A 2 -24.82 -16.69 45.51
CA SER A 2 -24.83 -15.36 46.12
C SER A 2 -24.33 -14.28 45.14
N ALA A 3 -24.82 -13.05 45.28
CA ALA A 3 -24.42 -11.85 44.52
C ALA A 3 -22.88 -11.62 44.47
N ALA A 4 -22.13 -12.16 45.43
CA ALA A 4 -20.67 -12.16 45.42
C ALA A 4 -20.06 -13.02 44.28
N GLN A 5 -20.75 -14.07 43.86
CA GLN A 5 -20.33 -14.96 42.77
C GLN A 5 -20.62 -14.34 41.39
N GLU A 6 -21.71 -13.56 41.29
CA GLU A 6 -21.99 -12.70 40.12
C GLU A 6 -21.01 -11.53 40.01
N GLN A 7 -20.67 -10.86 41.11
CA GLN A 7 -19.64 -9.81 41.11
C GLN A 7 -18.23 -10.34 40.78
N ALA A 8 -17.83 -11.47 41.35
CA ALA A 8 -16.55 -12.13 41.05
C ALA A 8 -16.45 -12.57 39.57
N SER A 9 -17.57 -12.99 38.97
CA SER A 9 -17.63 -13.31 37.54
C SER A 9 -17.48 -12.09 36.62
N SER A 10 -17.77 -10.87 37.13
CA SER A 10 -17.66 -9.62 36.36
C SER A 10 -16.26 -8.99 36.36
N GLU A 11 -15.40 -9.33 37.33
CA GLU A 11 -14.05 -8.76 37.45
C GLU A 11 -12.95 -9.60 36.77
N ALA A 12 -13.18 -10.91 36.61
CA ALA A 12 -12.24 -11.79 35.94
C ALA A 12 -12.14 -11.43 34.43
N PRO A 13 -10.93 -11.31 33.85
CA PRO A 13 -10.80 -11.05 32.43
C PRO A 13 -11.28 -12.26 31.63
N ALA A 14 -11.98 -11.98 30.53
CA ALA A 14 -12.40 -13.02 29.60
C ALA A 14 -11.16 -13.73 29.00
N GLN A 15 -11.24 -15.05 28.81
CA GLN A 15 -10.10 -15.85 28.35
C GLN A 15 -9.56 -15.39 27.00
N TRP A 16 -10.44 -14.99 26.07
CA TRP A 16 -10.02 -14.48 24.77
C TRP A 16 -9.26 -13.15 24.87
N HIS A 17 -9.52 -12.29 25.87
CA HIS A 17 -8.74 -11.07 26.11
C HIS A 17 -7.31 -11.46 26.49
N ARG A 18 -7.13 -12.43 27.39
CA ARG A 18 -5.79 -12.94 27.73
C ARG A 18 -5.06 -13.49 26.52
N VAL A 19 -5.75 -14.28 25.69
CA VAL A 19 -5.18 -14.83 24.45
C VAL A 19 -4.71 -13.70 23.53
N LEU A 20 -5.51 -12.65 23.35
CA LEU A 20 -5.10 -11.49 22.55
C LEU A 20 -3.91 -10.75 23.16
N THR A 21 -3.88 -10.57 24.49
CA THR A 21 -2.73 -9.97 25.18
C THR A 21 -1.45 -10.78 24.96
N VAL A 22 -1.51 -12.11 25.11
CA VAL A 22 -0.38 -13.00 24.87
C VAL A 22 0.06 -12.99 23.40
N LEU A 23 -0.88 -13.01 22.45
CA LEU A 23 -0.55 -12.93 21.02
C LEU A 23 0.10 -11.59 20.65
N ALA A 24 -0.38 -10.48 21.22
CA ALA A 24 0.24 -9.17 21.05
C ALA A 24 1.67 -9.15 21.61
N ASP A 25 1.89 -9.74 22.78
CA ASP A 25 3.22 -9.86 23.40
C ASP A 25 4.17 -10.74 22.56
N ILE A 26 3.72 -11.92 22.12
CA ILE A 26 4.48 -12.83 21.24
C ILE A 26 4.86 -12.13 19.94
N SER A 27 3.94 -11.33 19.37
CA SER A 27 4.22 -10.63 18.12
C SER A 27 5.40 -9.66 18.23
N LEU A 28 5.72 -9.15 19.42
CA LEU A 28 6.87 -8.26 19.62
C LEU A 28 8.22 -8.96 19.44
N PHE A 29 8.29 -10.29 19.43
CA PHE A 29 9.51 -11.02 19.06
C PHE A 29 9.85 -10.92 17.56
N VAL A 30 8.87 -10.63 16.71
CA VAL A 30 9.07 -10.51 15.26
C VAL A 30 10.04 -9.37 14.96
N ASN A 31 11.09 -9.67 14.19
CA ASN A 31 12.19 -8.76 13.79
C ASN A 31 13.07 -8.19 14.92
N THR A 32 12.69 -8.31 16.19
CA THR A 32 13.44 -7.74 17.33
C THR A 32 14.88 -8.29 17.41
N ARG A 33 15.11 -9.57 17.11
CA ARG A 33 16.47 -10.16 17.04
C ARG A 33 17.33 -9.51 15.96
N ALA A 34 16.78 -9.27 14.78
CA ALA A 34 17.52 -8.68 13.67
C ALA A 34 17.95 -7.24 14.02
N VAL A 35 17.02 -6.45 14.57
CA VAL A 35 17.28 -5.08 15.02
C VAL A 35 18.30 -5.06 16.15
N TRP A 36 18.17 -5.94 17.15
CA TRP A 36 19.13 -6.06 18.25
C TRP A 36 20.55 -6.40 17.76
N THR A 37 20.68 -7.34 16.83
CA THR A 37 21.99 -7.76 16.29
C THR A 37 22.70 -6.60 15.58
N GLN A 38 21.94 -5.82 14.82
CA GLN A 38 22.45 -4.61 14.18
C GLN A 38 22.79 -3.51 15.20
N ALA A 39 21.97 -3.35 16.23
CA ALA A 39 22.21 -2.41 17.31
C ALA A 39 23.48 -2.76 18.09
N ALA A 40 23.68 -4.03 18.45
CA ALA A 40 24.81 -4.49 19.26
C ALA A 40 26.16 -4.22 18.60
N SER A 41 26.21 -4.23 17.26
CA SER A 41 27.43 -3.98 16.49
C SER A 41 27.77 -2.49 16.30
N HIS A 42 26.77 -1.58 16.32
CA HIS A 42 26.99 -0.18 15.93
C HIS A 42 26.45 0.86 16.93
N ARG A 43 25.53 0.49 17.82
CA ARG A 43 24.86 1.37 18.81
C ARG A 43 24.47 0.60 20.08
N VAL A 44 25.46 0.34 20.95
CA VAL A 44 25.30 -0.46 22.17
C VAL A 44 24.18 0.04 23.09
N ALA A 45 24.00 1.37 23.23
CA ALA A 45 22.91 1.93 24.03
C ALA A 45 21.51 1.51 23.50
N VAL A 46 21.32 1.48 22.19
CA VAL A 46 20.07 1.01 21.57
C VAL A 46 19.91 -0.49 21.80
N ALA A 47 20.99 -1.27 21.71
CA ALA A 47 20.96 -2.70 22.01
C ALA A 47 20.54 -2.98 23.47
N ALA A 48 21.04 -2.19 24.43
CA ALA A 48 20.67 -2.29 25.83
C ALA A 48 19.17 -2.01 26.06
N VAL A 49 18.61 -0.98 25.42
CA VAL A 49 17.17 -0.69 25.47
C VAL A 49 16.35 -1.85 24.89
N ILE A 50 16.79 -2.44 23.78
CA ILE A 50 16.11 -3.61 23.20
C ILE A 50 16.22 -4.83 24.13
N SER A 51 17.35 -5.03 24.83
CA SER A 51 17.48 -6.08 25.85
C SER A 51 16.51 -5.89 27.02
N VAL A 52 16.28 -4.66 27.46
CA VAL A 52 15.23 -4.35 28.46
C VAL A 52 13.85 -4.66 27.91
N CYS A 53 13.59 -4.36 26.63
CA CYS A 53 12.33 -4.72 25.98
C CYS A 53 12.13 -6.25 25.94
N TYR A 54 13.18 -7.05 25.70
CA TYR A 54 13.09 -8.52 25.80
C TYR A 54 12.66 -8.99 27.20
N ALA A 55 13.25 -8.43 28.25
CA ALA A 55 12.86 -8.74 29.62
C ALA A 55 11.39 -8.33 29.89
N SER A 56 10.97 -7.18 29.37
CA SER A 56 9.58 -6.71 29.45
C SER A 56 8.61 -7.67 28.78
N ILE A 57 8.92 -8.17 27.57
CA ILE A 57 8.08 -9.15 26.84
C ILE A 57 7.93 -10.42 27.69
N LEU A 58 9.03 -11.02 28.15
CA LEU A 58 8.97 -12.24 28.96
C LEU A 58 8.14 -12.07 30.25
N ALA A 59 8.34 -10.96 30.96
CA ALA A 59 7.55 -10.64 32.14
C ALA A 59 6.07 -10.42 31.79
N CYS A 60 5.76 -9.74 30.69
CA CYS A 60 4.40 -9.52 30.23
C CYS A 60 3.70 -10.83 29.86
N GLY A 61 4.37 -11.75 29.18
CA GLY A 61 3.83 -13.08 28.87
C GLY A 61 3.40 -13.86 30.11
N VAL A 62 4.23 -13.88 31.17
CA VAL A 62 3.89 -14.51 32.45
C VAL A 62 2.72 -13.78 33.13
N LEU A 63 2.74 -12.45 33.15
CA LEU A 63 1.69 -11.64 33.78
C LEU A 63 0.34 -11.79 33.06
N ALA A 64 0.32 -11.87 31.73
CA ALA A 64 -0.92 -12.01 30.95
C ALA A 64 -1.70 -13.27 31.32
N LEU A 65 -0.99 -14.34 31.68
CA LEU A 65 -1.55 -15.62 32.09
C LEU A 65 -1.94 -15.67 33.57
N THR A 66 -1.35 -14.82 34.43
CA THR A 66 -1.49 -14.93 35.89
C THR A 66 -2.32 -13.83 36.53
N VAL A 67 -2.44 -12.64 35.94
CA VAL A 67 -3.21 -11.52 36.52
C VAL A 67 -4.67 -11.91 36.73
N ARG A 68 -5.26 -11.60 37.88
CA ARG A 68 -6.64 -12.03 38.20
C ARG A 68 -7.73 -11.05 37.79
N SER A 69 -7.38 -9.77 37.64
CA SER A 69 -8.36 -8.71 37.36
C SER A 69 -8.28 -8.21 35.91
N ARG A 70 -9.44 -7.84 35.36
CA ARG A 70 -9.54 -7.17 34.06
C ARG A 70 -8.77 -5.85 34.01
N ARG A 71 -8.77 -5.07 35.10
CA ARG A 71 -8.06 -3.79 35.17
C ARG A 71 -6.55 -3.98 35.06
N SER A 72 -5.99 -4.99 35.74
CA SER A 72 -4.57 -5.33 35.65
C SER A 72 -4.20 -5.79 34.24
N LEU A 73 -5.04 -6.57 33.58
CA LEU A 73 -4.80 -7.00 32.20
C LEU A 73 -4.80 -5.81 31.22
N VAL A 74 -5.71 -4.84 31.36
CA VAL A 74 -5.70 -3.61 30.54
C VAL A 74 -4.44 -2.75 30.78
N ARG A 75 -3.93 -2.71 32.02
CA ARG A 75 -2.64 -2.03 32.31
C ARG A 75 -1.47 -2.76 31.67
N LEU A 76 -1.53 -4.09 31.63
CA LEU A 76 -0.54 -4.91 30.94
C LEU A 76 -0.56 -4.67 29.43
N ASP A 77 -1.75 -4.54 28.82
CA ASP A 77 -1.90 -4.20 27.40
C ASP A 77 -1.25 -2.85 27.06
N LEU A 78 -1.30 -1.89 28.00
CA LEU A 78 -0.61 -0.61 27.86
C LEU A 78 0.91 -0.77 27.93
N LEU A 79 1.42 -1.59 28.86
CA LEU A 79 2.86 -1.88 28.94
C LEU A 79 3.37 -2.52 27.64
N ILE A 80 2.64 -3.49 27.09
CA ILE A 80 2.95 -4.13 25.80
C ILE A 80 2.96 -3.10 24.66
N LEU A 81 1.98 -2.17 24.62
CA LEU A 81 1.98 -1.07 23.65
C LEU A 81 3.23 -0.18 23.78
N LEU A 82 3.60 0.21 25.01
CA LEU A 82 4.78 1.04 25.26
C LEU A 82 6.07 0.31 24.82
N THR A 83 6.20 -0.98 25.13
CA THR A 83 7.32 -1.81 24.67
C THR A 83 7.38 -1.87 23.14
N ALA A 84 6.24 -2.06 22.47
CA ALA A 84 6.17 -2.07 21.00
C ALA A 84 6.57 -0.72 20.37
N VAL A 85 6.15 0.40 20.97
CA VAL A 85 6.54 1.76 20.54
C VAL A 85 8.03 1.96 20.70
N THR A 86 8.61 1.58 21.85
CA THR A 86 10.06 1.67 22.08
C THR A 86 10.84 0.85 21.06
N LEU A 87 10.44 -0.40 20.80
CA LEU A 87 11.08 -1.24 19.77
C LEU A 87 10.99 -0.62 18.38
N THR A 88 9.85 -0.01 18.04
CA THR A 88 9.66 0.68 16.76
C THR A 88 10.59 1.88 16.61
N LEU A 89 10.74 2.68 17.67
CA LEU A 89 11.64 3.83 17.70
C LEU A 89 13.11 3.37 17.64
N CYS A 90 13.52 2.34 18.40
CA CYS A 90 14.84 1.75 18.31
C CYS A 90 15.16 1.31 16.87
N ALA A 91 14.24 0.60 16.21
CA ALA A 91 14.40 0.20 14.82
C ALA A 91 14.53 1.40 13.87
N TRP A 92 13.72 2.46 14.07
CA TRP A 92 13.83 3.69 13.28
C TRP A 92 15.20 4.36 13.45
N THR A 93 15.71 4.48 14.68
CA THR A 93 17.04 5.09 14.90
C THR A 93 18.17 4.39 14.15
N LEU A 94 18.03 3.09 13.89
CA LEU A 94 19.03 2.29 13.17
C LEU A 94 18.78 2.25 11.65
N LEU A 95 17.52 2.37 11.23
CA LEU A 95 17.05 2.06 9.87
C LEU A 95 16.17 3.17 9.26
N HIS A 96 16.51 4.44 9.47
CA HIS A 96 15.77 5.61 8.96
C HIS A 96 16.20 6.07 7.55
N GLN A 97 16.99 5.27 6.83
CA GLN A 97 17.49 5.64 5.50
C GLN A 97 16.38 5.73 4.43
N GLY A 98 15.19 5.20 4.72
CA GLY A 98 14.00 5.33 3.89
C GLY A 98 14.06 4.56 2.57
N SER A 99 13.00 4.71 1.79
CA SER A 99 12.92 4.28 0.39
C SER A 99 13.05 5.48 -0.56
N ASP A 100 12.86 5.24 -1.86
CA ASP A 100 12.65 6.27 -2.87
C ASP A 100 11.51 7.23 -2.48
N GLU A 101 10.40 6.72 -1.95
CA GLU A 101 9.28 7.56 -1.52
C GLU A 101 9.68 8.56 -0.44
N ALA A 102 10.50 8.14 0.52
CA ALA A 102 10.98 9.00 1.59
C ALA A 102 11.93 10.08 1.06
N ARG A 103 12.82 9.72 0.13
CA ARG A 103 13.75 10.67 -0.49
C ARG A 103 13.01 11.70 -1.35
N LEU A 104 12.04 11.26 -2.14
CA LEU A 104 11.17 12.12 -2.93
C LEU A 104 10.35 13.05 -2.02
N THR A 105 9.77 12.53 -0.94
CA THR A 105 9.00 13.33 0.03
C THR A 105 9.88 14.38 0.73
N THR A 106 11.08 14.01 1.17
CA THR A 106 12.01 14.99 1.76
C THR A 106 12.47 16.02 0.72
N GLN A 107 12.71 15.64 -0.53
CA GLN A 107 13.06 16.60 -1.58
C GLN A 107 11.91 17.57 -1.86
N ALA A 108 10.68 17.05 -2.01
CA ALA A 108 9.48 17.88 -2.17
C ALA A 108 9.31 18.88 -1.01
N ALA A 109 9.57 18.45 0.22
CA ALA A 109 9.55 19.32 1.39
C ALA A 109 10.63 20.43 1.35
N LYS A 110 11.83 20.13 0.83
CA LYS A 110 12.90 21.12 0.64
C LYS A 110 12.54 22.15 -0.42
N GLU A 111 12.03 21.71 -1.57
CA GLU A 111 11.59 22.62 -2.63
C GLU A 111 10.45 23.51 -2.14
N LEU A 112 9.48 22.93 -1.43
CA LEU A 112 8.40 23.69 -0.80
C LEU A 112 8.94 24.75 0.17
N ALA A 113 9.88 24.39 1.05
CA ALA A 113 10.49 25.34 1.99
C ALA A 113 11.32 26.43 1.30
N ALA A 114 11.87 26.14 0.12
CA ALA A 114 12.56 27.11 -0.73
C ALA A 114 11.62 27.97 -1.60
N GLY A 115 10.30 27.71 -1.56
CA GLY A 115 9.31 28.39 -2.40
C GLY A 115 9.35 27.97 -3.87
N HIS A 116 9.94 26.81 -4.18
CA HIS A 116 10.01 26.26 -5.52
C HIS A 116 8.84 25.32 -5.84
N PRO A 117 8.48 25.17 -7.14
CA PRO A 117 7.50 24.19 -7.59
C PRO A 117 7.86 22.75 -7.18
N VAL A 118 6.86 21.97 -6.77
CA VAL A 118 7.04 20.58 -6.33
C VAL A 118 6.63 19.61 -7.45
N TYR A 119 5.44 19.79 -8.00
CA TYR A 119 4.91 18.85 -8.99
C TYR A 119 5.47 19.10 -10.40
N GLY A 120 5.56 18.03 -11.19
CA GLY A 120 6.12 18.07 -12.56
C GLY A 120 7.64 18.28 -12.62
N ARG A 121 8.33 18.30 -11.47
CA ARG A 121 9.79 18.45 -11.39
C ARG A 121 10.47 17.09 -11.21
N PRO A 122 11.35 16.69 -12.15
CA PRO A 122 12.12 15.47 -12.00
C PRO A 122 13.37 15.72 -11.14
N TRP A 123 13.69 14.78 -10.26
CA TRP A 123 14.90 14.82 -9.42
C TRP A 123 15.81 13.60 -9.64
N PRO A 124 16.41 13.45 -10.85
CA PRO A 124 17.19 12.27 -11.21
C PRO A 124 18.37 11.99 -10.27
N TRP A 125 18.96 13.03 -9.67
CA TRP A 125 20.12 12.89 -8.77
C TRP A 125 19.79 12.16 -7.46
N LEU A 126 18.50 12.04 -7.08
CA LEU A 126 18.10 11.26 -5.91
C LEU A 126 18.27 9.76 -6.12
N PHE A 127 18.23 9.31 -7.38
CA PHE A 127 18.14 7.91 -7.77
C PHE A 127 19.51 7.30 -8.09
N ASP A 128 20.42 7.40 -7.11
CA ASP A 128 21.71 6.74 -7.14
C ASP A 128 21.60 5.19 -7.13
N ARG A 129 22.69 4.46 -6.88
CA ARG A 129 22.67 2.98 -6.87
C ARG A 129 21.87 2.36 -5.72
N THR A 130 21.55 3.12 -4.68
CA THR A 130 20.90 2.66 -3.45
C THR A 130 19.39 2.88 -3.43
N VAL A 131 18.87 3.65 -4.38
CA VAL A 131 17.46 4.04 -4.45
C VAL A 131 16.78 3.31 -5.60
N ALA A 132 15.62 2.75 -5.32
CA ALA A 132 14.80 2.08 -6.31
C ALA A 132 14.29 3.09 -7.35
N LEU A 133 14.24 2.68 -8.61
CA LEU A 133 13.63 3.44 -9.69
C LEU A 133 12.32 2.77 -10.08
N THR A 134 11.29 3.57 -10.35
CA THR A 134 10.04 3.08 -10.94
C THR A 134 10.15 3.13 -12.45
N PRO A 135 10.26 1.98 -13.16
CA PRO A 135 10.33 1.99 -14.61
C PRO A 135 8.95 2.17 -15.23
N THR A 136 8.90 2.79 -16.40
CA THR A 136 7.68 2.98 -17.20
C THR A 136 7.75 2.16 -18.49
N VAL A 137 6.60 1.75 -19.02
CA VAL A 137 6.49 0.92 -20.24
C VAL A 137 7.06 1.61 -21.49
N THR A 138 7.29 2.93 -21.42
CA THR A 138 7.93 3.76 -22.46
C THR A 138 9.46 3.71 -22.42
N GLY A 139 10.06 2.88 -21.55
CA GLY A 139 11.51 2.74 -21.46
C GLY A 139 12.19 3.81 -20.60
N THR A 140 11.42 4.58 -19.82
CA THR A 140 11.91 5.63 -18.95
C THR A 140 11.69 5.28 -17.48
N TYR A 141 11.88 6.25 -16.58
CA TYR A 141 11.63 6.12 -15.15
C TYR A 141 10.81 7.29 -14.66
N ASP A 142 9.95 7.04 -13.67
CA ASP A 142 9.36 8.11 -12.88
C ASP A 142 10.40 8.63 -11.89
N LEU A 143 10.60 9.94 -11.92
CA LEU A 143 11.60 10.67 -11.14
C LEU A 143 10.96 11.85 -10.39
N THR A 144 9.64 11.90 -10.36
CA THR A 144 8.85 13.04 -9.88
C THR A 144 8.11 12.68 -8.59
N TYR A 145 7.57 13.69 -7.91
CA TYR A 145 6.70 13.47 -6.75
C TYR A 145 5.26 13.21 -7.18
N GLY A 146 4.75 12.01 -6.88
CA GLY A 146 3.45 11.51 -7.36
C GLY A 146 2.35 11.38 -6.29
N TYR A 147 2.41 12.13 -5.19
CA TYR A 147 1.49 11.98 -4.06
C TYR A 147 0.85 13.31 -3.64
N PRO A 148 -0.36 13.30 -3.05
CA PRO A 148 -0.94 14.47 -2.39
C PRO A 148 -0.01 15.11 -1.32
N PRO A 149 -0.13 16.42 -1.05
CA PRO A 149 0.94 17.21 -0.46
C PRO A 149 1.06 17.15 1.07
N LEU A 150 0.18 16.45 1.79
CA LEU A 150 0.23 16.49 3.26
C LEU A 150 1.54 15.95 3.82
N ALA A 151 2.10 14.90 3.21
CA ALA A 151 3.37 14.33 3.66
C ALA A 151 4.54 15.33 3.58
N PRO A 152 4.81 16.02 2.45
CA PRO A 152 5.88 17.01 2.38
C PRO A 152 5.59 18.24 3.25
N LEU A 153 4.32 18.67 3.38
CA LEU A 153 3.93 19.75 4.29
C LEU A 153 4.30 19.45 5.75
N LEU A 154 4.07 18.21 6.22
CA LEU A 154 4.46 17.77 7.56
C LEU A 154 5.95 17.47 7.68
N THR A 155 6.62 17.17 6.58
CA THR A 155 8.06 16.90 6.53
C THR A 155 8.89 18.19 6.58
N ALA A 156 8.39 19.28 5.98
CA ALA A 156 9.06 20.58 5.94
C ALA A 156 9.56 21.10 7.30
N PRO A 157 8.75 21.12 8.38
CA PRO A 157 9.23 21.55 9.70
C PRO A 157 10.25 20.60 10.33
N LEU A 158 10.40 19.38 9.80
CA LEU A 158 11.31 18.35 10.31
C LEU A 158 12.60 18.22 9.49
N LEU A 159 12.83 19.09 8.51
CA LEU A 159 14.03 19.04 7.67
C LEU A 159 15.34 19.14 8.47
N GLY A 160 15.31 19.70 9.68
CA GLY A 160 16.45 19.77 10.60
C GLY A 160 16.74 18.47 11.37
N LEU A 161 15.87 17.45 11.35
CA LEU A 161 16.06 16.20 12.10
C LEU A 161 17.22 15.32 11.59
N GLY A 162 17.74 15.60 10.40
CA GLY A 162 18.86 14.88 9.84
C GLY A 162 18.96 15.00 8.33
N HIS A 163 19.80 14.17 7.74
CA HIS A 163 20.04 14.16 6.30
C HIS A 163 19.22 13.07 5.58
N GLY A 164 19.17 13.17 4.25
CA GLY A 164 18.52 12.16 3.41
C GLY A 164 17.03 12.01 3.69
N ALA A 165 16.59 10.78 3.96
CA ALA A 165 15.18 10.44 4.16
C ALA A 165 14.70 10.60 5.61
N ALA A 166 15.59 10.92 6.56
CA ALA A 166 15.25 10.93 7.99
C ALA A 166 14.00 11.78 8.32
N PRO A 167 13.81 13.00 7.77
CA PRO A 167 12.61 13.81 8.03
C PRO A 167 11.30 13.11 7.63
N ALA A 168 11.21 12.61 6.39
CA ALA A 168 10.01 11.94 5.90
C ALA A 168 9.71 10.64 6.66
N THR A 169 10.75 9.85 6.96
CA THR A 169 10.56 8.61 7.75
C THR A 169 10.15 8.89 9.19
N ALA A 170 10.54 10.03 9.76
CA ALA A 170 10.07 10.47 11.07
C ALA A 170 8.57 10.78 11.05
N VAL A 171 8.09 11.47 10.01
CA VAL A 171 6.64 11.75 9.83
C VAL A 171 5.84 10.46 9.75
N SER A 172 6.20 9.53 8.87
CA SER A 172 5.47 8.26 8.71
C SER A 172 5.56 7.37 9.94
N THR A 173 6.72 7.30 10.61
CA THR A 173 6.89 6.51 11.86
C THR A 173 6.10 7.12 13.00
N GLY A 174 6.15 8.44 13.17
CA GLY A 174 5.33 9.17 14.14
C GLY A 174 3.84 8.97 13.88
N ALA A 175 3.40 9.06 12.62
CA ALA A 175 2.02 8.80 12.23
C ALA A 175 1.58 7.38 12.57
N LEU A 176 2.41 6.36 12.32
CA LEU A 176 2.10 4.98 12.70
C LEU A 176 1.90 4.84 14.21
N ILE A 177 2.81 5.40 15.02
CA ILE A 177 2.72 5.35 16.48
C ILE A 177 1.46 6.03 16.97
N VAL A 178 1.16 7.23 16.46
CA VAL A 178 -0.08 7.97 16.79
C VAL A 178 -1.31 7.16 16.37
N GLY A 179 -1.32 6.61 15.16
CA GLY A 179 -2.41 5.75 14.66
C GLY A 179 -2.62 4.51 15.52
N ALA A 180 -1.55 3.86 15.96
CA ALA A 180 -1.60 2.69 16.85
C ALA A 180 -2.19 3.06 18.22
N VAL A 181 -1.75 4.17 18.82
CA VAL A 181 -2.26 4.68 20.10
C VAL A 181 -3.74 5.08 19.97
N LEU A 182 -4.12 5.75 18.88
CA LEU A 182 -5.51 6.11 18.62
C LEU A 182 -6.39 4.87 18.47
N LEU A 183 -5.97 3.87 17.68
CA LEU A 183 -6.70 2.63 17.53
C LEU A 183 -6.85 1.91 18.87
N TRP A 184 -5.75 1.73 19.61
CA TRP A 184 -5.75 1.13 20.95
C TRP A 184 -6.69 1.87 21.90
N ARG A 185 -6.69 3.21 21.90
CA ARG A 185 -7.56 4.00 22.79
C ARG A 185 -9.03 3.84 22.42
N MET A 186 -9.34 3.84 21.12
CA MET A 186 -10.72 3.85 20.61
C MET A 186 -11.36 2.45 20.57
N LEU A 187 -10.57 1.37 20.57
CA LEU A 187 -11.11 0.01 20.68
C LEU A 187 -11.63 -0.27 22.10
N PRO A 188 -12.66 -1.13 22.24
CA PRO A 188 -13.10 -1.62 23.55
C PRO A 188 -11.93 -2.30 24.29
N PRO A 189 -11.83 -2.17 25.63
CA PRO A 189 -10.65 -2.61 26.38
C PRO A 189 -10.13 -4.02 26.05
N PRO A 190 -10.99 -5.05 25.89
CA PRO A 190 -10.52 -6.39 25.58
C PRO A 190 -9.88 -6.59 24.19
N TRP A 191 -10.12 -5.66 23.25
CA TRP A 191 -9.59 -5.71 21.88
C TRP A 191 -8.34 -4.85 21.70
N ARG A 192 -7.94 -4.09 22.73
CA ARG A 192 -6.79 -3.18 22.66
C ARG A 192 -5.47 -3.86 22.30
N PRO A 193 -5.15 -5.08 22.78
CA PRO A 193 -3.95 -5.79 22.36
C PRO A 193 -3.86 -6.02 20.84
N ALA A 194 -5.01 -6.24 20.19
CA ALA A 194 -5.05 -6.46 18.76
C ALA A 194 -4.55 -5.23 17.98
N ALA A 195 -4.79 -4.01 18.48
CA ALA A 195 -4.24 -2.79 17.88
C ALA A 195 -2.70 -2.79 17.91
N THR A 196 -2.10 -3.13 19.06
CA THR A 196 -0.63 -3.23 19.18
C THR A 196 -0.08 -4.29 18.23
N MET A 197 -0.72 -5.46 18.17
CA MET A 197 -0.31 -6.58 17.32
C MET A 197 -0.32 -6.21 15.83
N VAL A 198 -1.43 -5.67 15.31
CA VAL A 198 -1.56 -5.36 13.87
C VAL A 198 -0.76 -4.11 13.46
N CYS A 199 -0.63 -3.13 14.35
CA CYS A 199 0.06 -1.89 14.01
C CYS A 199 1.57 -1.98 14.19
N LEU A 200 2.06 -2.67 15.23
CA LEU A 200 3.46 -2.63 15.63
C LEU A 200 4.08 -4.03 15.72
N GLY A 201 3.32 -5.01 16.20
CA GLY A 201 3.80 -6.36 16.51
C GLY A 201 4.21 -7.17 15.28
N PHE A 202 3.37 -7.28 14.26
CA PHE A 202 3.70 -8.07 13.06
C PHE A 202 4.88 -7.52 12.23
N GLY A 203 5.43 -6.34 12.57
CA GLY A 203 6.62 -5.78 11.95
C GLY A 203 6.44 -5.19 10.54
N ILE A 204 5.34 -5.53 9.85
CA ILE A 204 5.04 -5.07 8.49
C ILE A 204 4.86 -3.54 8.43
N LEU A 205 3.96 -2.97 9.23
CA LEU A 205 3.73 -1.52 9.20
C LEU A 205 4.92 -0.70 9.71
N PRO A 206 5.63 -1.10 10.78
CA PRO A 206 6.87 -0.44 11.17
C PRO A 206 7.92 -0.44 10.05
N GLN A 207 7.97 -1.48 9.23
CA GLN A 207 8.84 -1.51 8.05
C GLN A 207 8.42 -0.46 7.02
N TYR A 208 7.15 -0.43 6.59
CA TYR A 208 6.67 0.60 5.65
C TYR A 208 6.82 2.03 6.19
N ALA A 209 6.60 2.22 7.49
CA ALA A 209 6.78 3.51 8.13
C ALA A 209 8.24 3.97 8.07
N ARG A 210 9.21 3.09 8.35
CA ARG A 210 10.64 3.41 8.21
C ARG A 210 11.09 3.58 6.76
N LEU A 211 10.34 3.03 5.81
CA LEU A 211 10.55 3.30 4.39
C LEU A 211 9.97 4.65 3.95
N GLY A 212 9.25 5.37 4.81
CA GLY A 212 8.71 6.71 4.54
C GLY A 212 7.46 6.74 3.69
N TYR A 213 6.67 5.66 3.69
CA TYR A 213 5.48 5.55 2.85
C TYR A 213 4.37 6.55 3.28
N PRO A 214 3.92 7.47 2.40
CA PRO A 214 2.82 8.40 2.71
C PRO A 214 1.50 7.69 3.05
N ALA A 215 1.30 6.46 2.56
CA ALA A 215 0.15 5.63 2.88
C ALA A 215 -0.01 5.35 4.39
N ILE A 216 1.10 5.32 5.15
CA ILE A 216 1.07 5.15 6.61
C ILE A 216 0.45 6.37 7.31
N LEU A 217 0.72 7.58 6.79
CA LEU A 217 0.07 8.80 7.27
C LEU A 217 -1.43 8.77 6.96
N GLY A 218 -1.80 8.38 5.73
CA GLY A 218 -3.20 8.19 5.34
C GLY A 218 -3.93 7.17 6.23
N LEU A 219 -3.30 6.03 6.51
CA LEU A 219 -3.81 5.00 7.42
C LEU A 219 -4.09 5.56 8.82
N ALA A 220 -3.12 6.25 9.41
CA ALA A 220 -3.24 6.80 10.76
C ALA A 220 -4.43 7.79 10.86
N LEU A 221 -4.64 8.60 9.82
CA LEU A 221 -5.77 9.52 9.71
C LEU A 221 -7.10 8.79 9.47
N LEU A 222 -7.11 7.63 8.80
CA LEU A 222 -8.31 6.82 8.59
C LEU A 222 -8.77 6.06 9.84
N VAL A 223 -7.89 5.78 10.80
CA VAL A 223 -8.25 5.10 12.07
C VAL A 223 -9.47 5.75 12.76
N PRO A 224 -9.45 7.05 13.10
CA PRO A 224 -10.61 7.69 13.75
C PRO A 224 -11.86 7.72 12.87
N VAL A 225 -11.71 7.70 11.54
CA VAL A 225 -12.82 7.65 10.59
C VAL A 225 -13.54 6.32 10.68
N VAL A 226 -12.79 5.21 10.66
CA VAL A 226 -13.32 3.84 10.55
C VAL A 226 -13.81 3.29 11.89
N VAL A 227 -13.20 3.68 13.02
CA VAL A 227 -13.63 3.15 14.32
C VAL A 227 -15.06 3.60 14.66
N ALA A 228 -15.97 2.64 14.76
CA ALA A 228 -17.41 2.82 14.97
C ALA A 228 -18.07 3.70 13.90
N TRP A 229 -17.58 3.65 12.65
CA TRP A 229 -18.06 4.47 11.55
C TRP A 229 -19.58 4.40 11.28
N PRO A 230 -20.31 3.29 11.50
CA PRO A 230 -21.76 3.26 11.30
C PRO A 230 -22.53 4.17 12.26
N ARG A 231 -21.88 4.68 13.32
CA ARG A 231 -22.49 5.58 14.31
C ARG A 231 -22.31 7.06 13.96
N ILE A 232 -21.52 7.38 12.94
CA ILE A 232 -21.30 8.77 12.51
C ILE A 232 -22.65 9.39 12.13
N GLY A 233 -23.01 10.53 12.74
CA GLY A 233 -24.25 11.21 12.41
C GLY A 233 -25.54 10.53 12.88
N ARG A 234 -25.45 9.57 13.81
CA ARG A 234 -26.63 8.94 14.46
C ARG A 234 -27.56 10.03 15.03
N GLY A 235 -28.86 9.86 14.88
CA GLY A 235 -29.86 10.87 15.25
C GLY A 235 -29.81 12.15 14.40
N GLY A 236 -29.14 12.13 13.25
CA GLY A 236 -29.09 13.26 12.30
C GLY A 236 -28.12 14.37 12.65
N ARG A 237 -27.24 14.18 13.65
CA ARG A 237 -26.30 15.20 14.13
C ARG A 237 -24.86 14.74 13.96
N LEU A 238 -24.06 15.50 13.23
CA LEU A 238 -22.63 15.19 13.02
C LEU A 238 -21.81 15.42 14.30
N GLY A 239 -22.10 16.51 15.02
CA GLY A 239 -21.39 16.90 16.25
C GLY A 239 -19.89 17.17 16.02
N VAL A 240 -19.19 17.57 17.09
CA VAL A 240 -17.74 17.86 17.01
C VAL A 240 -16.94 16.63 16.60
N SER A 241 -17.28 15.45 17.14
CA SER A 241 -16.59 14.20 16.79
C SER A 241 -16.76 13.83 15.31
N GLY A 242 -17.96 14.01 14.74
CA GLY A 242 -18.17 13.74 13.32
C GLY A 242 -17.45 14.74 12.41
N VAL A 243 -17.36 16.01 12.81
CA VAL A 243 -16.57 17.03 12.09
C VAL A 243 -15.08 16.68 12.13
N ALA A 244 -14.54 16.30 13.29
CA ALA A 244 -13.15 15.86 13.42
C ALA A 244 -12.85 14.65 12.52
N ARG A 245 -13.74 13.65 12.50
CA ARG A 245 -13.61 12.47 11.62
C ARG A 245 -13.68 12.84 10.14
N ALA A 246 -14.57 13.75 9.76
CA ALA A 246 -14.64 14.26 8.40
C ALA A 246 -13.34 14.99 8.01
N GLY A 247 -12.79 15.79 8.91
CA GLY A 247 -11.48 16.42 8.72
C GLY A 247 -10.35 15.41 8.56
N CYS A 248 -10.31 14.37 9.39
CA CYS A 248 -9.35 13.27 9.24
C CYS A 248 -9.49 12.54 7.88
N LEU A 249 -10.72 12.35 7.38
CA LEU A 249 -10.96 11.77 6.06
C LEU A 249 -10.39 12.66 4.94
N GLY A 250 -10.65 13.97 5.00
CA GLY A 250 -10.08 14.94 4.05
C GLY A 250 -8.55 14.96 4.06
N ALA A 251 -7.96 14.98 5.27
CA ALA A 251 -6.51 14.93 5.46
C ALA A 251 -5.91 13.61 4.97
N ALA A 252 -6.57 12.47 5.19
CA ALA A 252 -6.12 11.19 4.67
C ALA A 252 -6.05 11.20 3.13
N CYS A 253 -7.10 11.71 2.47
CA CYS A 253 -7.12 11.89 1.02
C CYS A 253 -6.07 12.90 0.50
N ALA A 254 -5.57 13.78 1.37
CA ALA A 254 -4.50 14.73 1.07
C ALA A 254 -3.10 14.19 1.43
N ALA A 255 -3.00 13.00 2.05
CA ALA A 255 -1.74 12.31 2.30
C ALA A 255 -1.35 11.35 1.17
N GLN A 256 -2.34 10.62 0.64
CA GLN A 256 -2.12 9.58 -0.37
C GLN A 256 -3.45 9.23 -1.06
N GLN A 257 -3.40 8.53 -2.22
CA GLN A 257 -4.57 8.18 -3.05
C GLN A 257 -5.38 6.94 -2.61
N LEU A 258 -4.81 5.99 -1.85
CA LEU A 258 -5.52 4.78 -1.37
C LEU A 258 -6.82 5.12 -0.60
N PRO A 259 -6.86 6.15 0.27
CA PRO A 259 -8.12 6.61 0.87
C PRO A 259 -9.24 6.91 -0.14
N TRP A 260 -8.91 7.34 -1.37
CA TRP A 260 -9.91 7.65 -2.41
C TRP A 260 -10.73 6.42 -2.80
N PHE A 261 -10.17 5.20 -2.65
CA PHE A 261 -10.88 3.95 -2.93
C PHE A 261 -11.78 3.51 -1.76
N LEU A 262 -11.44 3.89 -0.53
CA LEU A 262 -12.25 3.60 0.65
C LEU A 262 -13.45 4.56 0.80
N VAL A 263 -13.27 5.83 0.45
CA VAL A 263 -14.28 6.89 0.58
C VAL A 263 -15.64 6.49 0.00
N PRO A 264 -15.77 6.01 -1.26
CA PRO A 264 -17.06 5.64 -1.84
C PRO A 264 -17.82 4.61 -0.99
N PHE A 265 -17.13 3.57 -0.51
CA PHE A 265 -17.74 2.51 0.30
C PHE A 265 -18.20 3.03 1.66
N LEU A 266 -17.40 3.86 2.33
CA LEU A 266 -17.79 4.48 3.60
C LEU A 266 -19.00 5.40 3.42
N LEU A 267 -19.01 6.25 2.39
CA LEU A 267 -20.11 7.18 2.15
C LEU A 267 -21.41 6.45 1.77
N ALA A 268 -21.33 5.44 0.89
CA ALA A 268 -22.50 4.64 0.51
C ALA A 268 -23.06 3.85 1.70
N GLY A 269 -22.17 3.26 2.51
CA GLY A 269 -22.55 2.55 3.72
C GLY A 269 -23.18 3.47 4.75
N LEU A 270 -22.62 4.66 4.93
CA LEU A 270 -23.12 5.63 5.89
C LEU A 270 -24.49 6.17 5.47
N TYR A 271 -24.63 6.47 4.17
CA TYR A 271 -25.92 6.84 3.59
C TYR A 271 -26.95 5.73 3.79
N ALA A 272 -26.60 4.47 3.52
CA ALA A 272 -27.51 3.34 3.70
C ALA A 272 -27.99 3.21 5.15
N VAL A 273 -27.07 3.23 6.11
CA VAL A 273 -27.39 3.16 7.54
C VAL A 273 -28.27 4.35 7.96
N ARG A 274 -27.86 5.58 7.62
CA ARG A 274 -28.57 6.80 8.03
C ARG A 274 -29.92 6.97 7.34
N ARG A 275 -30.05 6.52 6.09
CA ARG A 275 -31.33 6.52 5.37
C ARG A 275 -32.33 5.52 5.99
N GLY A 276 -31.84 4.38 6.44
CA GLY A 276 -32.66 3.41 7.17
C GLY A 276 -33.21 3.95 8.49
N GLU A 277 -32.43 4.79 9.16
CA GLU A 277 -32.79 5.39 10.46
C GLU A 277 -33.63 6.68 10.33
N LEU A 278 -33.26 7.58 9.41
CA LEU A 278 -33.76 8.97 9.38
C LEU A 278 -34.59 9.29 8.13
N GLY A 279 -34.68 8.37 7.17
CA GLY A 279 -35.21 8.65 5.83
C GLY A 279 -34.20 9.31 4.89
N ALA A 280 -34.60 9.50 3.62
CA ALA A 280 -33.66 9.84 2.55
C ALA A 280 -33.08 11.27 2.65
N ARG A 281 -33.93 12.28 2.88
CA ARG A 281 -33.51 13.69 2.88
C ARG A 281 -32.57 14.03 4.06
N PRO A 282 -32.87 13.66 5.32
CA PRO A 282 -31.95 13.93 6.42
C PRO A 282 -30.61 13.19 6.28
N ALA A 283 -30.63 11.95 5.78
CA ALA A 283 -29.42 11.18 5.50
C ALA A 283 -28.55 11.84 4.42
N ALA A 284 -29.15 12.34 3.34
CA ALA A 284 -28.44 13.05 2.29
C ALA A 284 -27.80 14.36 2.80
N LEU A 285 -28.53 15.15 3.60
CA LEU A 285 -28.01 16.39 4.18
C LEU A 285 -26.85 16.13 5.15
N LEU A 286 -26.95 15.08 5.97
CA LEU A 286 -25.87 14.66 6.86
C LEU A 286 -24.62 14.26 6.06
N LEU A 287 -24.80 13.47 5.00
CA LEU A 287 -23.69 13.06 4.13
C LEU A 287 -23.05 14.28 3.47
N LEU A 288 -23.85 15.21 2.95
CA LEU A 288 -23.38 16.46 2.34
C LEU A 288 -22.53 17.28 3.32
N ARG A 289 -22.93 17.38 4.59
CA ARG A 289 -22.13 18.06 5.62
C ARG A 289 -20.81 17.35 5.89
N LEU A 290 -20.84 16.02 6.02
CA LEU A 290 -19.63 15.23 6.23
C LEU A 290 -18.66 15.34 5.05
N THR A 291 -19.16 15.16 3.82
CA THR A 291 -18.35 15.29 2.60
C THR A 291 -17.89 16.72 2.39
N GLY A 292 -18.72 17.71 2.73
CA GLY A 292 -18.37 19.13 2.68
C GLY A 292 -17.18 19.43 3.58
N VAL A 293 -17.21 19.01 4.86
CA VAL A 293 -16.07 19.19 5.78
C VAL A 293 -14.82 18.47 5.28
N ALA A 294 -14.95 17.21 4.83
CA ALA A 294 -13.81 16.45 4.31
C ALA A 294 -13.20 17.12 3.06
N ALA A 295 -14.04 17.55 2.12
CA ALA A 295 -13.62 18.25 0.92
C ALA A 295 -12.99 19.60 1.24
N THR A 296 -13.52 20.36 2.19
CA THR A 296 -12.92 21.62 2.65
C THR A 296 -11.54 21.39 3.24
N VAL A 297 -11.36 20.40 4.13
CA VAL A 297 -10.02 20.11 4.69
C VAL A 297 -9.06 19.64 3.62
N TRP A 298 -9.50 18.76 2.71
CA TRP A 298 -8.68 18.33 1.58
C TRP A 298 -8.27 19.53 0.71
N LEU A 299 -9.21 20.42 0.37
CA LEU A 299 -8.91 21.64 -0.40
C LEU A 299 -7.91 22.51 0.35
N LEU A 300 -8.15 22.82 1.64
CA LEU A 300 -7.29 23.68 2.44
C LEU A 300 -5.82 23.21 2.45
N ILE A 301 -5.60 21.90 2.54
CA ILE A 301 -4.25 21.31 2.49
C ILE A 301 -3.64 21.42 1.09
N ASN A 302 -4.46 21.31 0.04
CA ASN A 302 -4.01 21.39 -1.35
C ASN A 302 -3.99 22.82 -1.91
N THR A 303 -4.58 23.82 -1.23
CA THR A 303 -4.88 25.15 -1.78
C THR A 303 -3.66 25.81 -2.39
N TYR A 304 -2.51 25.75 -1.71
CA TYR A 304 -1.26 26.32 -2.22
C TYR A 304 -0.94 25.79 -3.62
N PHE A 305 -0.95 24.46 -3.80
CA PHE A 305 -0.60 23.78 -5.04
C PHE A 305 -1.67 23.93 -6.13
N VAL A 306 -2.94 23.97 -5.76
CA VAL A 306 -4.05 24.25 -6.67
C VAL A 306 -3.90 25.64 -7.30
N VAL A 307 -3.42 26.62 -6.53
CA VAL A 307 -3.25 28.00 -7.01
C VAL A 307 -1.91 28.21 -7.70
N SER A 308 -0.81 27.69 -7.14
CA SER A 308 0.55 27.95 -7.66
C SER A 308 0.94 27.06 -8.84
N GLU A 309 0.45 25.81 -8.89
CA GLU A 309 0.84 24.83 -9.90
C GLU A 309 -0.32 23.90 -10.34
N PRO A 310 -1.49 24.42 -10.77
CA PRO A 310 -2.73 23.64 -10.92
C PRO A 310 -2.62 22.40 -11.81
N ARG A 311 -2.06 22.54 -13.02
CA ARG A 311 -1.91 21.42 -13.97
C ARG A 311 -0.89 20.41 -13.47
N ALA A 312 0.28 20.88 -13.07
CA ALA A 312 1.34 20.02 -12.57
C ALA A 312 0.91 19.27 -11.29
N TRP A 313 0.21 19.93 -10.37
CA TRP A 313 -0.39 19.31 -9.19
C TRP A 313 -1.38 18.21 -9.56
N LEU A 314 -2.33 18.49 -10.46
CA LEU A 314 -3.32 17.51 -10.87
C LEU A 314 -2.66 16.29 -11.54
N ASP A 315 -1.75 16.53 -12.48
CA ASP A 315 -0.99 15.50 -13.17
C ASP A 315 -0.14 14.68 -12.18
N GLY A 316 0.47 15.36 -11.20
CA GLY A 316 1.29 14.75 -10.16
C GLY A 316 0.50 13.85 -9.21
N ILE A 317 -0.64 14.31 -8.67
CA ILE A 317 -1.46 13.47 -7.77
C ILE A 317 -2.19 12.35 -8.52
N ALA A 318 -2.42 12.51 -9.83
CA ALA A 318 -2.98 11.47 -10.69
C ALA A 318 -1.92 10.51 -11.25
N LEU A 319 -0.63 10.83 -11.09
CA LEU A 319 0.49 10.10 -11.70
C LEU A 319 0.45 8.60 -11.44
N PRO A 320 0.13 8.08 -10.23
CA PRO A 320 0.04 6.64 -10.02
C PRO A 320 -0.99 5.92 -10.90
N LEU A 321 -1.99 6.65 -11.43
CA LEU A 321 -3.02 6.15 -12.33
C LEU A 321 -2.63 6.27 -13.81
N THR A 322 -1.71 7.16 -14.16
CA THR A 322 -1.42 7.54 -15.57
C THR A 322 0.01 7.27 -16.03
N GLN A 323 0.96 7.06 -15.11
CA GLN A 323 2.40 6.99 -15.40
C GLN A 323 2.84 5.84 -16.32
N GLY A 324 1.98 4.85 -16.59
CA GLY A 324 2.34 3.68 -17.39
C GLY A 324 3.49 2.88 -16.77
N ALA A 325 3.52 2.75 -15.45
CA ALA A 325 4.57 2.01 -14.76
C ALA A 325 4.56 0.53 -15.17
N VAL A 326 5.74 -0.09 -15.26
CA VAL A 326 5.85 -1.52 -15.58
C VAL A 326 5.18 -2.39 -14.53
N LEU A 327 4.85 -3.61 -14.96
CA LEU A 327 4.20 -4.61 -14.13
C LEU A 327 5.07 -4.98 -12.93
N HIS A 328 4.45 -4.97 -11.75
CA HIS A 328 5.13 -5.32 -10.51
C HIS A 328 4.12 -5.62 -9.40
N GLY A 329 4.26 -6.73 -8.70
CA GLY A 329 3.37 -7.06 -7.58
C GLY A 329 3.41 -8.52 -7.19
N GLN A 330 2.39 -8.94 -6.43
CA GLN A 330 2.18 -10.31 -5.95
C GLN A 330 0.73 -10.76 -6.19
N GLY A 331 0.12 -10.23 -7.25
CA GLY A 331 -1.30 -10.43 -7.59
C GLY A 331 -1.47 -11.23 -8.89
N LEU A 332 -2.63 -11.11 -9.52
CA LEU A 332 -2.93 -11.88 -10.75
C LEU A 332 -2.01 -11.53 -11.92
N VAL A 333 -1.39 -10.35 -11.90
CA VAL A 333 -0.37 -9.93 -12.87
C VAL A 333 0.85 -10.86 -12.92
N ASP A 334 1.08 -11.63 -11.85
CA ASP A 334 2.16 -12.62 -11.77
C ASP A 334 2.00 -13.76 -12.75
N VAL A 335 0.78 -14.01 -13.26
CA VAL A 335 0.55 -14.96 -14.35
C VAL A 335 1.33 -14.51 -15.59
N SER A 336 1.21 -13.24 -15.99
CA SER A 336 1.94 -12.65 -17.12
C SER A 336 3.43 -12.43 -16.83
N LEU A 337 3.80 -12.19 -15.57
CA LEU A 337 5.20 -12.00 -15.21
C LEU A 337 5.99 -13.29 -15.02
N TYR A 338 5.39 -14.38 -14.54
CA TYR A 338 6.11 -15.58 -14.09
C TYR A 338 5.64 -16.90 -14.65
N LEU A 339 4.35 -17.06 -14.93
CA LEU A 339 3.78 -18.34 -15.32
C LEU A 339 3.65 -18.47 -16.83
N THR A 340 3.51 -17.36 -17.53
CA THR A 340 3.52 -17.26 -18.99
C THR A 340 4.76 -16.52 -19.47
N ASN A 341 4.97 -16.51 -20.78
CA ASN A 341 6.05 -15.75 -21.42
C ASN A 341 5.67 -14.27 -21.65
N GLY A 342 4.58 -13.77 -21.05
CA GLY A 342 4.09 -12.41 -21.22
C GLY A 342 2.68 -12.36 -21.79
N SER A 343 2.25 -11.16 -22.20
CA SER A 343 0.91 -10.90 -22.74
C SER A 343 0.92 -9.61 -23.58
N ASP A 344 0.11 -9.59 -24.62
CA ASP A 344 -0.11 -8.51 -25.58
C ASP A 344 -1.18 -7.49 -25.12
N ARG A 345 -1.77 -7.72 -23.95
CA ARG A 345 -2.98 -7.03 -23.48
C ARG A 345 -2.93 -6.75 -21.98
N LEU A 346 -1.84 -6.14 -21.52
CA LEU A 346 -1.57 -5.94 -20.09
C LEU A 346 -2.41 -4.84 -19.46
N ASP A 347 -2.82 -3.85 -20.24
CA ASP A 347 -3.77 -2.81 -19.88
C ASP A 347 -5.10 -3.38 -19.35
N TRP A 348 -5.50 -4.57 -19.81
CA TRP A 348 -6.69 -5.26 -19.31
C TRP A 348 -6.63 -5.62 -17.82
N TYR A 349 -5.45 -5.72 -17.21
CA TYR A 349 -5.34 -5.83 -15.75
C TYR A 349 -5.82 -4.55 -15.05
N SER A 350 -5.45 -3.38 -15.56
CA SER A 350 -5.93 -2.09 -15.04
C SER A 350 -7.44 -1.97 -15.21
N HIS A 351 -7.98 -2.35 -16.37
CA HIS A 351 -9.44 -2.41 -16.58
C HIS A 351 -10.11 -3.38 -15.62
N ALA A 352 -9.55 -4.59 -15.43
CA ALA A 352 -10.08 -5.59 -14.52
C ALA A 352 -10.12 -5.07 -13.06
N SER A 353 -9.08 -4.37 -12.62
CA SER A 353 -9.04 -3.72 -11.30
C SER A 353 -10.15 -2.68 -11.11
N LEU A 354 -10.31 -1.75 -12.08
CA LEU A 354 -11.36 -0.72 -12.02
C LEU A 354 -12.76 -1.33 -12.08
N LEU A 355 -12.98 -2.30 -12.96
CA LEU A 355 -14.25 -3.03 -13.06
C LEU A 355 -14.54 -3.83 -11.80
N LEU A 356 -13.52 -4.43 -11.17
CA LEU A 356 -13.68 -5.13 -9.90
C LEU A 356 -14.05 -4.16 -8.79
N ALA A 357 -13.39 -3.00 -8.70
CA ALA A 357 -13.75 -1.96 -7.72
C ALA A 357 -15.21 -1.52 -7.89
N ALA A 358 -15.65 -1.25 -9.12
CA ALA A 358 -17.03 -0.88 -9.44
C ALA A 358 -18.02 -2.03 -9.13
N GLY A 359 -17.69 -3.26 -9.48
CA GLY A 359 -18.51 -4.44 -9.21
C GLY A 359 -18.63 -4.75 -7.72
N LEU A 360 -17.55 -4.61 -6.95
CA LEU A 360 -17.56 -4.75 -5.49
C LEU A 360 -18.33 -3.61 -4.82
N PHE A 361 -18.27 -2.39 -5.36
CA PHE A 361 -19.10 -1.28 -4.89
C PHE A 361 -20.60 -1.55 -5.13
N ALA A 362 -20.97 -2.02 -6.33
CA ALA A 362 -22.34 -2.43 -6.63
C ALA A 362 -22.81 -3.56 -5.70
N LEU A 363 -21.99 -4.60 -5.53
CA LEU A 363 -22.24 -5.71 -4.60
C LEU A 363 -22.46 -5.18 -3.17
N PHE A 364 -21.60 -4.27 -2.71
CA PHE A 364 -21.70 -3.66 -1.40
C PHE A 364 -23.04 -2.93 -1.22
N VAL A 365 -23.46 -2.11 -2.19
CA VAL A 365 -24.74 -1.38 -2.14
C VAL A 365 -25.94 -2.35 -2.15
N LEU A 366 -25.91 -3.40 -2.97
CA LEU A 366 -26.98 -4.40 -3.07
C LEU A 366 -27.14 -5.22 -1.79
N PHE A 367 -26.03 -5.49 -1.08
CA PHE A 367 -25.98 -6.36 0.09
C PHE A 367 -25.44 -5.67 1.35
N VAL A 368 -25.61 -4.36 1.48
CA VAL A 368 -25.02 -3.56 2.58
C VAL A 368 -25.39 -4.05 3.99
N ARG A 369 -26.59 -4.63 4.19
CA ARG A 369 -27.00 -5.22 5.47
C ARG A 369 -26.09 -6.38 5.92
N ARG A 370 -25.48 -7.09 4.97
CA ARG A 370 -24.56 -8.21 5.21
C ARG A 370 -23.11 -7.80 5.07
N LEU A 371 -22.79 -6.99 4.05
CA LEU A 371 -21.42 -6.59 3.70
C LEU A 371 -20.96 -5.30 4.39
N GLY A 372 -21.84 -4.62 5.14
CA GLY A 372 -21.52 -3.42 5.91
C GLY A 372 -20.21 -3.50 6.70
N PRO A 373 -20.01 -4.56 7.51
CA PRO A 373 -18.75 -4.75 8.26
C PRO A 373 -17.50 -4.86 7.37
N ALA A 374 -17.66 -5.32 6.13
CA ALA A 374 -16.57 -5.49 5.17
C ALA A 374 -16.29 -4.24 4.32
N ALA A 375 -16.95 -3.10 4.58
CA ALA A 375 -16.75 -1.85 3.82
C ALA A 375 -15.28 -1.39 3.76
N THR A 376 -14.49 -1.72 4.80
CA THR A 376 -13.07 -1.38 4.88
C THR A 376 -12.14 -2.43 4.29
N VAL A 377 -12.66 -3.55 3.79
CA VAL A 377 -11.89 -4.63 3.17
C VAL A 377 -12.09 -4.65 1.66
N LEU A 378 -13.34 -4.54 1.21
CA LEU A 378 -13.74 -4.67 -0.20
C LEU A 378 -12.93 -3.81 -1.19
N PRO A 379 -12.63 -2.51 -0.91
CA PRO A 379 -11.90 -1.69 -1.87
C PRO A 379 -10.54 -2.27 -2.27
N TRP A 380 -9.89 -2.97 -1.34
CA TRP A 380 -8.51 -3.43 -1.52
C TRP A 380 -8.41 -4.66 -2.43
N CYS A 381 -9.49 -5.42 -2.57
CA CYS A 381 -9.54 -6.58 -3.45
C CYS A 381 -9.26 -6.20 -4.92
N ALA A 382 -9.62 -4.98 -5.33
CA ALA A 382 -9.35 -4.48 -6.68
C ALA A 382 -7.85 -4.46 -7.01
N PHE A 383 -7.00 -4.11 -6.04
CA PHE A 383 -5.55 -4.02 -6.22
C PHE A 383 -4.89 -5.38 -6.47
N PHE A 384 -5.55 -6.50 -6.18
CA PHE A 384 -5.05 -7.82 -6.55
C PHE A 384 -4.99 -8.02 -8.08
N LEU A 385 -5.84 -7.32 -8.83
CA LEU A 385 -5.89 -7.38 -10.30
C LEU A 385 -5.09 -6.26 -10.99
N ALA A 386 -4.61 -5.26 -10.26
CA ALA A 386 -3.93 -4.12 -10.85
C ALA A 386 -2.60 -4.53 -11.52
N THR A 387 -2.21 -3.81 -12.59
CA THR A 387 -0.90 -3.97 -13.26
C THR A 387 0.27 -3.79 -12.29
N ARG A 388 0.08 -2.92 -11.29
CA ARG A 388 0.88 -2.90 -10.08
C ARG A 388 0.05 -3.45 -8.93
N SER A 389 0.22 -4.72 -8.59
CA SER A 389 -0.53 -5.38 -7.51
C SER A 389 0.36 -5.60 -6.29
N GLN A 390 0.91 -4.50 -5.75
CA GLN A 390 1.80 -4.58 -4.58
C GLN A 390 1.02 -4.98 -3.34
N ASP A 391 1.55 -5.95 -2.61
CA ASP A 391 1.00 -6.43 -1.34
C ASP A 391 0.80 -5.32 -0.30
N GLY A 392 1.67 -4.32 -0.31
CA GLY A 392 1.55 -3.12 0.51
C GLY A 392 0.18 -2.43 0.44
N TYR A 393 -0.51 -2.47 -0.71
CA TYR A 393 -1.79 -1.77 -0.88
C TYR A 393 -2.90 -2.30 0.03
N TYR A 394 -2.91 -3.61 0.32
CA TYR A 394 -3.87 -4.20 1.25
C TYR A 394 -3.27 -4.44 2.64
N LEU A 395 -1.98 -4.76 2.76
CA LEU A 395 -1.33 -5.00 4.05
C LEU A 395 -1.33 -3.74 4.94
N MET A 396 -1.05 -2.57 4.35
CA MET A 396 -1.04 -1.30 5.09
C MET A 396 -2.41 -0.95 5.67
N MET A 397 -3.50 -1.43 5.07
CA MET A 397 -4.87 -1.09 5.45
C MET A 397 -5.48 -2.07 6.46
N THR A 398 -4.78 -3.14 6.82
CA THR A 398 -5.27 -4.17 7.77
C THR A 398 -5.72 -3.65 9.14
N PRO A 399 -5.15 -2.56 9.73
CA PRO A 399 -5.71 -2.01 10.96
C PRO A 399 -7.14 -1.47 10.82
N LEU A 400 -7.51 -1.00 9.62
CA LEU A 400 -8.89 -0.56 9.32
C LEU A 400 -9.86 -1.74 9.26
N TRP A 401 -9.37 -2.94 8.91
CA TRP A 401 -10.16 -4.16 8.89
C TRP A 401 -10.48 -4.60 10.32
N LEU A 402 -9.46 -4.60 11.20
CA LEU A 402 -9.64 -4.84 12.63
C LEU A 402 -10.61 -3.82 13.24
N ALA A 403 -10.43 -2.53 12.97
CA ALA A 403 -11.29 -1.47 13.47
C ALA A 403 -12.76 -1.73 13.11
N SER A 404 -13.04 -2.02 11.84
CA SER A 404 -14.40 -2.31 11.35
C SER A 404 -14.95 -3.60 11.95
N ALA A 405 -14.18 -4.70 11.96
CA ALA A 405 -14.60 -5.98 12.52
C ALA A 405 -15.03 -5.88 14.00
N VAL A 406 -14.34 -5.04 14.79
CA VAL A 406 -14.64 -4.87 16.22
C VAL A 406 -15.78 -3.88 16.46
N THR A 407 -15.90 -2.84 15.64
CA THR A 407 -16.74 -1.66 15.98
C THR A 407 -17.87 -1.36 15.01
N ALA A 408 -17.99 -2.11 13.91
CA ALA A 408 -19.07 -2.06 12.94
C ALA A 408 -19.75 -3.44 12.81
N PRO A 409 -20.38 -3.97 13.89
CA PRO A 409 -21.02 -5.28 13.83
C PRO A 409 -22.22 -5.28 12.88
N ALA A 410 -22.58 -6.46 12.36
CA ALA A 410 -23.70 -6.64 11.43
C ALA A 410 -25.03 -6.04 11.95
N ALA A 411 -25.24 -6.03 13.27
CA ALA A 411 -26.42 -5.43 13.90
C ALA A 411 -26.59 -3.93 13.58
N GLU A 412 -25.51 -3.16 13.44
CA GLU A 412 -25.58 -1.74 13.07
C GLU A 412 -26.11 -1.53 11.64
N PHE A 413 -26.11 -2.58 10.81
CA PHE A 413 -26.57 -2.56 9.44
C PHE A 413 -27.94 -3.22 9.24
N ALA A 414 -28.55 -3.82 10.27
CA ALA A 414 -29.82 -4.53 10.13
C ALA A 414 -30.94 -3.63 9.55
N GLY A 415 -30.97 -2.37 9.98
CA GLY A 415 -31.91 -1.35 9.49
C GLY A 415 -31.46 -0.61 8.22
N ALA A 416 -30.26 -0.88 7.69
CA ALA A 416 -29.73 -0.11 6.57
C ALA A 416 -30.63 -0.18 5.34
N TRP A 417 -30.75 0.95 4.64
CA TRP A 417 -31.47 1.03 3.37
C TRP A 417 -30.77 0.19 2.29
N GLN A 418 -31.56 -0.46 1.46
CA GLN A 418 -31.11 -1.20 0.28
C GLN A 418 -32.02 -0.89 -0.91
N PRO A 419 -31.48 -0.92 -2.15
CA PRO A 419 -32.32 -0.88 -3.35
C PRO A 419 -33.35 -2.00 -3.35
N ARG A 420 -34.63 -1.68 -3.63
CA ARG A 420 -35.71 -2.67 -3.80
C ARG A 420 -35.70 -3.24 -5.22
N LEU A 421 -34.62 -3.93 -5.57
CA LEU A 421 -34.44 -4.55 -6.89
C LEU A 421 -34.88 -6.01 -6.83
N GLY A 422 -36.14 -6.27 -7.18
CA GLY A 422 -36.69 -7.62 -7.34
C GLY A 422 -36.47 -8.57 -6.15
N THR A 423 -36.33 -9.86 -6.47
CA THR A 423 -36.11 -10.93 -5.49
C THR A 423 -34.64 -11.03 -5.07
N HIS A 424 -34.35 -11.80 -4.02
CA HIS A 424 -32.96 -12.11 -3.63
C HIS A 424 -32.15 -12.72 -4.80
N ARG A 425 -32.78 -13.56 -5.63
CA ARG A 425 -32.16 -14.14 -6.84
C ARG A 425 -31.80 -13.06 -7.86
N THR A 426 -32.67 -12.07 -8.06
CA THR A 426 -32.40 -10.93 -8.95
C THR A 426 -31.17 -10.15 -8.50
N ARG A 427 -31.02 -9.90 -7.20
CA ARG A 427 -29.83 -9.20 -6.67
C ARG A 427 -28.55 -10.00 -6.83
N ILE A 428 -28.60 -11.32 -6.64
CA ILE A 428 -27.44 -12.20 -6.90
C ILE A 428 -27.07 -12.12 -8.38
N ALA A 429 -28.06 -12.21 -9.28
CA ALA A 429 -27.81 -12.12 -10.72
C ALA A 429 -27.19 -10.76 -11.11
N LEU A 430 -27.69 -9.65 -10.55
CA LEU A 430 -27.12 -8.32 -10.77
C LEU A 430 -25.69 -8.21 -10.22
N ALA A 431 -25.42 -8.78 -9.05
CA ALA A 431 -24.07 -8.80 -8.50
C ALA A 431 -23.11 -9.66 -9.33
N ALA A 432 -23.56 -10.83 -9.79
CA ALA A 432 -22.78 -11.66 -10.70
C ALA A 432 -22.47 -10.90 -12.00
N LEU A 433 -23.49 -10.29 -12.61
CA LEU A 433 -23.36 -9.47 -13.82
C LEU A 433 -22.41 -8.29 -13.61
N ALA A 434 -22.40 -7.67 -12.44
CA ALA A 434 -21.48 -6.56 -12.13
C ALA A 434 -20.02 -7.02 -11.96
N LEU A 435 -19.78 -8.28 -11.57
CA LEU A 435 -18.43 -8.84 -11.39
C LEU A 435 -17.90 -9.53 -12.67
N THR A 436 -18.78 -9.98 -13.56
CA THR A 436 -18.40 -10.67 -14.80
C THR A 436 -17.40 -9.88 -15.67
N PRO A 437 -17.58 -8.57 -15.93
CA PRO A 437 -16.63 -7.81 -16.75
C PRO A 437 -15.21 -7.80 -16.19
N ALA A 438 -15.06 -7.74 -14.87
CA ALA A 438 -13.75 -7.78 -14.22
C ALA A 438 -13.06 -9.15 -14.42
N LEU A 439 -13.83 -10.23 -14.28
CA LEU A 439 -13.34 -11.59 -14.48
C LEU A 439 -12.94 -11.84 -15.94
N LEU A 440 -13.74 -11.36 -16.89
CA LEU A 440 -13.43 -11.42 -18.32
C LEU A 440 -12.16 -10.63 -18.64
N ALA A 441 -12.06 -9.37 -18.18
CA ALA A 441 -10.88 -8.55 -18.39
C ALA A 441 -9.61 -9.18 -17.81
N ALA A 442 -9.69 -9.71 -16.58
CA ALA A 442 -8.59 -10.42 -15.95
C ALA A 442 -8.16 -11.68 -16.74
N THR A 443 -9.14 -12.45 -17.22
CA THR A 443 -8.90 -13.65 -18.03
C THR A 443 -8.26 -13.29 -19.37
N LEU A 444 -8.75 -12.24 -20.04
CA LEU A 444 -8.15 -11.73 -21.27
C LEU A 444 -6.70 -11.32 -21.02
N ALA A 445 -6.42 -10.54 -19.97
CA ALA A 445 -5.07 -10.12 -19.63
C ALA A 445 -4.11 -11.30 -19.40
N ALA A 446 -4.56 -12.30 -18.63
CA ALA A 446 -3.76 -13.45 -18.22
C ALA A 446 -3.55 -14.51 -19.33
N THR A 447 -4.46 -14.56 -20.31
CA THR A 447 -4.39 -15.50 -21.46
C THR A 447 -3.79 -14.86 -22.71
N GLY A 448 -3.28 -13.62 -22.61
CA GLY A 448 -2.58 -12.96 -23.71
C GLY A 448 -1.33 -13.70 -24.15
N GLU A 449 -0.96 -13.50 -25.41
CA GLU A 449 0.26 -14.08 -25.95
C GLU A 449 1.37 -13.03 -26.01
N PRO A 450 2.63 -13.40 -25.78
CA PRO A 450 3.73 -12.46 -25.96
C PRO A 450 3.90 -12.10 -27.44
N PRO A 451 3.80 -10.81 -27.82
CA PRO A 451 3.87 -10.41 -29.23
C PRO A 451 5.31 -10.41 -29.79
N LEU A 452 6.33 -10.54 -28.94
CA LEU A 452 7.73 -10.61 -29.34
C LEU A 452 8.30 -11.99 -29.01
N ARG A 453 8.60 -12.79 -30.04
CA ARG A 453 9.36 -14.02 -29.90
C ARG A 453 10.84 -13.67 -29.82
N MET A 454 11.45 -13.95 -28.68
CA MET A 454 12.85 -13.62 -28.40
C MET A 454 13.69 -14.87 -28.29
N ALA A 455 14.87 -14.85 -28.90
CA ALA A 455 15.91 -15.86 -28.74
C ALA A 455 17.21 -15.16 -28.31
N VAL A 456 17.70 -15.49 -27.12
CA VAL A 456 19.02 -15.00 -26.69
C VAL A 456 20.08 -15.83 -27.41
N THR A 457 20.86 -15.18 -28.27
CA THR A 457 21.88 -15.83 -29.11
C THR A 457 23.28 -15.73 -28.51
N GLY A 458 23.51 -14.82 -27.56
CA GLY A 458 24.79 -14.74 -26.86
C GLY A 458 24.79 -13.80 -25.66
N LEU A 459 25.63 -14.10 -24.66
CA LEU A 459 25.91 -13.22 -23.52
C LEU A 459 27.42 -13.01 -23.43
N HIS A 460 27.87 -11.79 -23.69
CA HIS A 460 29.26 -11.40 -23.48
C HIS A 460 29.45 -10.89 -22.07
N ARG A 461 30.58 -11.28 -21.48
CA ARG A 461 30.96 -10.94 -20.11
C ARG A 461 32.23 -10.10 -20.14
N SER A 462 32.26 -8.99 -19.42
CA SER A 462 33.50 -8.21 -19.23
C SER A 462 34.36 -8.76 -18.08
N ARG A 463 33.73 -9.47 -17.13
CA ARG A 463 34.36 -10.18 -16.00
C ARG A 463 33.52 -11.43 -15.67
N PRO A 464 34.05 -12.40 -14.89
CA PRO A 464 33.31 -13.62 -14.56
C PRO A 464 31.90 -13.39 -14.00
N VAL A 465 31.68 -12.27 -13.33
CA VAL A 465 30.43 -11.90 -12.66
C VAL A 465 29.69 -10.72 -13.30
N ALA A 466 30.20 -10.15 -14.41
CA ALA A 466 29.64 -8.93 -15.00
C ALA A 466 29.29 -9.12 -16.47
N ALA A 467 28.01 -8.92 -16.80
CA ALA A 467 27.52 -8.92 -18.17
C ALA A 467 27.85 -7.59 -18.87
N SER A 468 28.35 -7.66 -20.11
CA SER A 468 28.70 -6.48 -20.90
C SER A 468 27.84 -6.31 -22.15
N ARG A 469 27.46 -7.41 -22.82
CA ARG A 469 26.54 -7.39 -23.97
C ARG A 469 25.63 -8.61 -23.97
N LEU A 470 24.41 -8.44 -24.46
CA LEU A 470 23.45 -9.52 -24.72
C LEU A 470 23.00 -9.42 -26.19
N ALA A 471 23.25 -10.46 -26.96
CA ALA A 471 22.78 -10.59 -28.33
C ALA A 471 21.43 -11.34 -28.33
N VAL A 472 20.44 -10.76 -28.98
CA VAL A 472 19.07 -11.26 -28.99
C VAL A 472 18.49 -11.12 -30.39
N THR A 473 17.90 -12.19 -30.91
CA THR A 473 17.02 -12.09 -32.09
C THR A 473 15.59 -11.92 -31.61
N VAL A 474 14.91 -10.91 -32.13
CA VAL A 474 13.54 -10.56 -31.75
C VAL A 474 12.69 -10.60 -33.00
N THR A 475 11.58 -11.34 -32.95
CA THR A 475 10.57 -11.41 -34.01
C THR A 475 9.26 -10.86 -33.49
N ASN A 476 8.74 -9.83 -34.14
CA ASN A 476 7.41 -9.31 -33.85
C ASN A 476 6.37 -10.17 -34.56
N THR A 477 5.50 -10.84 -33.80
CA THR A 477 4.43 -11.68 -34.35
C THR A 477 3.08 -10.96 -34.42
N SER A 478 2.99 -9.72 -33.94
CA SER A 478 1.77 -8.93 -33.99
C SER A 478 1.58 -8.24 -35.34
N GLY A 479 0.36 -7.72 -35.56
CA GLY A 479 -0.02 -6.94 -36.73
C GLY A 479 0.38 -5.46 -36.68
N THR A 480 1.09 -5.00 -35.65
CA THR A 480 1.49 -3.60 -35.48
C THR A 480 2.99 -3.46 -35.20
N GLY A 481 3.58 -2.31 -35.55
CA GLY A 481 4.96 -2.02 -35.19
C GLY A 481 5.12 -1.83 -33.68
N LEU A 482 6.16 -2.43 -33.09
CA LEU A 482 6.40 -2.41 -31.64
C LEU A 482 7.75 -1.76 -31.31
N THR A 483 7.79 -0.94 -30.26
CA THR A 483 9.03 -0.31 -29.76
C THR A 483 9.44 -0.98 -28.44
N PRO A 484 10.31 -2.02 -28.48
CA PRO A 484 10.64 -2.79 -27.29
C PRO A 484 11.68 -2.09 -26.40
N HIS A 485 11.47 -2.19 -25.08
CA HIS A 485 12.41 -1.78 -24.04
C HIS A 485 12.79 -2.97 -23.16
N PHE A 486 14.09 -3.24 -23.02
CA PHE A 486 14.59 -4.50 -22.49
C PHE A 486 15.07 -4.41 -21.04
N MET A 487 14.80 -5.42 -20.23
CA MET A 487 15.26 -5.56 -18.84
C MET A 487 15.73 -6.97 -18.53
N LEU A 488 16.69 -7.10 -17.59
CA LEU A 488 17.13 -8.40 -17.07
C LEU A 488 16.74 -8.56 -15.60
N THR A 489 15.83 -9.48 -15.33
CA THR A 489 15.29 -9.73 -13.99
C THR A 489 15.68 -11.13 -13.50
N ALA A 490 15.93 -11.25 -12.19
CA ALA A 490 16.26 -12.52 -11.52
C ALA A 490 15.26 -12.87 -10.39
N GLY A 491 14.20 -12.09 -10.24
CA GLY A 491 13.20 -12.22 -9.17
C GLY A 491 12.06 -11.22 -9.36
N GLN A 492 11.41 -10.85 -8.25
CA GLN A 492 10.24 -9.97 -8.22
C GLN A 492 10.52 -8.50 -8.54
N GLY A 493 11.73 -8.03 -8.23
CA GLY A 493 12.15 -6.66 -8.53
C GLY A 493 12.41 -6.44 -10.02
N MET A 494 11.98 -5.30 -10.53
CA MET A 494 12.32 -4.86 -11.88
C MET A 494 13.73 -4.26 -11.89
N SER A 495 14.54 -4.67 -12.87
CA SER A 495 15.86 -4.08 -13.07
C SER A 495 15.75 -2.77 -13.85
N ARG A 496 16.88 -2.09 -13.97
CA ARG A 496 17.03 -0.95 -14.88
C ARG A 496 16.98 -1.44 -16.35
N TYR A 497 16.49 -0.59 -17.24
CA TYR A 497 16.47 -0.81 -18.68
C TYR A 497 17.89 -0.96 -19.24
N TRP A 498 18.04 -1.97 -20.10
CA TRP A 498 19.22 -2.19 -20.92
C TRP A 498 19.18 -1.29 -22.15
N ARG A 499 20.34 -0.79 -22.55
CA ARG A 499 20.48 0.07 -23.73
C ARG A 499 20.51 -0.78 -25.00
N ILE A 500 19.77 -0.37 -26.02
CA ILE A 500 19.95 -0.90 -27.38
C ILE A 500 21.22 -0.26 -27.96
N VAL A 501 22.25 -1.08 -28.17
CA VAL A 501 23.53 -0.69 -28.78
C VAL A 501 23.41 -0.77 -30.29
N ARG A 502 22.78 -1.83 -30.78
CA ARG A 502 22.49 -2.07 -32.20
C ARG A 502 21.12 -2.74 -32.33
N GLY A 503 20.39 -2.40 -33.38
CA GLY A 503 19.03 -2.90 -33.66
C GLY A 503 18.04 -1.76 -33.90
N PRO A 504 16.90 -2.02 -34.54
CA PRO A 504 15.91 -0.97 -34.82
C PRO A 504 15.17 -0.56 -33.53
N LYS A 505 14.89 0.74 -33.39
CA LYS A 505 14.10 1.25 -32.26
C LYS A 505 12.68 0.68 -32.28
N THR A 506 12.07 0.62 -33.46
CA THR A 506 10.74 0.07 -33.69
C THR A 506 10.86 -1.12 -34.64
N LEU A 507 10.29 -2.25 -34.27
CA LEU A 507 10.25 -3.48 -35.05
C LEU A 507 8.90 -3.57 -35.76
N PRO A 508 8.84 -3.46 -37.10
CA PRO A 508 7.60 -3.57 -37.86
C PRO A 508 6.85 -4.88 -37.59
N ALA A 509 5.55 -4.89 -37.90
CA ALA A 509 4.72 -6.08 -37.81
C ALA A 509 5.32 -7.25 -38.61
N HIS A 510 5.28 -8.46 -38.04
CA HIS A 510 5.74 -9.69 -38.70
C HIS A 510 7.21 -9.69 -39.18
N THR A 511 8.08 -8.87 -38.57
CA THR A 511 9.50 -8.81 -38.92
C THR A 511 10.42 -9.29 -37.80
N SER A 512 11.63 -9.70 -38.17
CA SER A 512 12.69 -10.10 -37.25
C SER A 512 13.88 -9.16 -37.34
N ALA A 513 14.52 -8.87 -36.20
CA ALA A 513 15.76 -8.13 -36.15
C ALA A 513 16.69 -8.66 -35.04
N SER A 514 17.99 -8.47 -35.25
CA SER A 514 19.01 -8.76 -34.24
C SER A 514 19.31 -7.50 -33.43
N TYR A 515 19.25 -7.65 -32.11
CA TYR A 515 19.55 -6.63 -31.11
C TYR A 515 20.84 -6.97 -30.39
N GLU A 516 21.67 -5.95 -30.22
CA GLU A 516 22.78 -5.97 -29.27
C GLU A 516 22.40 -5.05 -28.11
N LEU A 517 22.29 -5.63 -26.92
CA LEU A 517 21.89 -4.91 -25.70
C LEU A 517 23.10 -4.73 -24.79
N GLY A 518 23.27 -3.52 -24.26
CA GLY A 518 24.26 -3.20 -23.23
C GLY A 518 23.60 -2.98 -21.87
N PRO A 519 24.39 -3.03 -20.77
CA PRO A 519 23.90 -2.72 -19.43
C PRO A 519 23.27 -1.31 -19.38
N PRO A 520 22.53 -1.00 -18.29
CA PRO A 520 21.96 0.33 -18.09
C PRO A 520 23.00 1.44 -18.26
N ALA A 521 22.57 2.63 -18.69
CA ALA A 521 23.46 3.78 -18.83
C ALA A 521 24.25 4.06 -17.53
N GLU A 522 25.39 4.73 -17.63
CA GLU A 522 26.24 5.01 -16.46
C GLU A 522 25.53 5.82 -15.38
N SER A 523 24.71 6.80 -15.78
CA SER A 523 23.80 7.56 -14.90
C SER A 523 22.87 6.65 -14.11
N TYR A 524 22.60 5.46 -14.63
CA TYR A 524 21.79 4.42 -14.03
C TYR A 524 22.61 3.18 -13.65
N GLY A 525 23.89 3.33 -13.33
CA GLY A 525 24.71 2.32 -12.69
C GLY A 525 25.69 1.58 -13.60
N GLY A 526 25.54 1.66 -14.93
CA GLY A 526 26.57 1.26 -15.92
C GLY A 526 26.94 -0.23 -15.98
N ARG A 527 26.47 -1.06 -15.05
CA ARG A 527 26.91 -2.45 -14.88
C ARG A 527 25.75 -3.33 -14.43
N TYR A 528 25.77 -4.58 -14.90
CA TYR A 528 24.87 -5.61 -14.43
C TYR A 528 25.68 -6.79 -13.87
N VAL A 529 25.47 -7.09 -12.58
CA VAL A 529 26.11 -8.23 -11.91
C VAL A 529 25.24 -9.45 -12.16
N ILE A 530 25.83 -10.48 -12.73
CA ILE A 530 25.16 -11.76 -12.96
C ILE A 530 24.93 -12.41 -11.59
N PRO A 531 23.69 -12.78 -11.24
CA PRO A 531 23.41 -13.47 -9.98
C PRO A 531 24.19 -14.78 -9.86
N ARG A 532 24.36 -15.29 -8.62
CA ARG A 532 25.05 -16.57 -8.37
C ARG A 532 24.38 -17.74 -9.11
N GLY A 533 25.14 -18.82 -9.31
CA GLY A 533 24.68 -20.02 -10.00
C GLY A 533 23.36 -20.56 -9.43
N GLY A 534 22.46 -20.98 -10.32
CA GLY A 534 21.10 -21.44 -9.98
C GLY A 534 20.00 -20.38 -10.10
N ALA A 535 20.34 -19.10 -10.27
CA ALA A 535 19.34 -18.05 -10.48
C ALA A 535 18.73 -18.11 -11.88
N HIS A 536 17.40 -18.01 -11.96
CA HIS A 536 16.67 -17.92 -13.22
C HIS A 536 16.68 -16.48 -13.75
N LEU A 537 17.57 -16.22 -14.70
CA LEU A 537 17.65 -14.93 -15.37
C LEU A 537 16.64 -14.84 -16.53
N ARG A 538 15.87 -13.76 -16.58
CA ARG A 538 14.87 -13.50 -17.61
C ARG A 538 15.12 -12.18 -18.30
N LEU A 539 15.14 -12.22 -19.63
CA LEU A 539 15.03 -11.05 -20.48
C LEU A 539 13.57 -10.73 -20.70
N ARG A 540 13.19 -9.50 -20.36
CA ARG A 540 11.84 -8.97 -20.54
C ARG A 540 11.88 -7.83 -21.54
N ALA A 541 10.93 -7.79 -22.46
CA ALA A 541 10.71 -6.70 -23.40
C ALA A 541 9.33 -6.10 -23.13
N PHE A 542 9.28 -4.81 -22.83
CA PHE A 542 8.04 -4.04 -22.65
C PHE A 542 7.80 -3.14 -23.86
N THR A 543 6.54 -2.91 -24.20
CA THR A 543 6.11 -1.90 -25.17
C THR A 543 5.02 -1.03 -24.54
N ALA A 544 4.90 0.22 -24.98
CA ALA A 544 3.88 1.14 -24.47
C ALA A 544 2.56 1.08 -25.25
N GLU A 545 2.64 0.96 -26.58
CA GLU A 545 1.47 1.01 -27.47
C GLU A 545 1.51 -0.16 -28.48
N PRO A 546 0.67 -1.18 -28.33
CA PRO A 546 -0.08 -1.52 -27.11
C PRO A 546 0.85 -1.82 -25.91
N GLN A 547 0.29 -1.82 -24.70
CA GLN A 547 1.06 -2.16 -23.49
C GLN A 547 1.27 -3.67 -23.42
N THR A 548 2.48 -4.14 -23.73
CA THR A 548 2.78 -5.58 -23.81
C THR A 548 4.03 -5.97 -23.02
N LEU A 549 4.15 -7.27 -22.77
CA LEU A 549 5.30 -7.92 -22.16
C LEU A 549 5.60 -9.17 -22.97
N SER A 550 6.86 -9.35 -23.30
CA SER A 550 7.41 -10.62 -23.76
C SER A 550 8.61 -10.99 -22.92
N THR A 551 8.74 -12.26 -22.58
CA THR A 551 9.76 -12.77 -21.66
C THR A 551 10.41 -14.02 -22.23
N VAL A 552 11.73 -14.12 -22.09
CA VAL A 552 12.49 -15.34 -22.38
C VAL A 552 13.52 -15.59 -21.28
N TYR A 553 13.77 -16.85 -20.95
CA TYR A 553 14.88 -17.20 -20.07
C TYR A 553 16.21 -17.00 -20.79
N VAL A 554 17.16 -16.41 -20.09
CA VAL A 554 18.55 -16.35 -20.54
C VAL A 554 19.18 -17.71 -20.24
N ARG A 555 19.07 -18.63 -21.21
CA ARG A 555 19.84 -19.88 -21.20
C ARG A 555 21.14 -19.61 -21.94
N LEU A 556 22.25 -19.87 -21.27
CA LEU A 556 23.55 -19.82 -21.91
C LEU A 556 23.77 -21.15 -22.63
N PRO A 557 24.27 -21.15 -23.87
CA PRO A 557 24.88 -22.36 -24.41
C PRO A 557 25.93 -22.83 -23.40
N SER A 558 25.83 -24.08 -22.96
CA SER A 558 26.96 -24.74 -22.31
C SER A 558 28.14 -24.65 -23.27
N ALA A 559 29.21 -23.99 -22.81
CA ALA A 559 30.44 -23.85 -23.56
C ALA A 559 31.03 -25.22 -23.90
#